data_AF-A0A2V9S5J9-F1
#
_entry.id   AF-A0A2V9S5J9-F1
#
_cell.length_a   1.000
_cell.length_b   1.000
_cell.length_c   1.000
_cell.angle_alpha   90.00
_cell.angle_beta   90.00
_cell.angle_gamma   90.00
#
_symmetry.space_group_name_H-M   'P 1'
#
loop_
_entity.id
_entity.type
_entity.pdbx_description
1 polymer ?
#
loop_
_entity_poly.entity_id
_entity_poly.type
_entity_poly.pdbx_seq_one_letter_code
_entity_poly.pdbx_strand_id
1 'polypeptide(L)'
;MHHHSCSRLSYFCAPASDRRPDAGATNSSEFKGVPVMRVVLISICLLATTGLAQTSTPLLLRRPTVSKTQIVFNYGGDLWIAARDGGDARRLTAGMGNETDPLFSPDGTMIAFTGDYDGNKDVYVVPSAGGAPKRLTYHPGADEVV
;
A
#
# COMPACT_ATOMS: atom_id res chain seq x y z
N MET A 1 -45.44 -32.48 32.70
CA MET A 1 -45.75 -33.73 33.43
C MET A 1 -44.43 -34.20 34.02
N HIS A 2 -43.99 -33.62 35.15
CA HIS A 2 -44.07 -34.22 36.49
C HIS A 2 -43.97 -35.76 36.47
N HIS A 3 -42.95 -36.35 37.10
CA HIS A 3 -43.11 -36.92 38.45
C HIS A 3 -41.71 -37.15 39.10
N HIS A 4 -41.39 -36.47 40.22
CA HIS A 4 -41.42 -36.97 41.63
C HIS A 4 -40.18 -37.82 41.99
N SER A 5 -39.55 -37.81 43.17
CA SER A 5 -39.66 -37.05 44.42
C SER A 5 -38.59 -37.62 45.39
N CYS A 6 -38.14 -36.80 46.36
CA CYS A 6 -37.65 -37.12 47.71
C CYS A 6 -36.46 -38.11 47.90
N SER A 7 -35.47 -37.80 48.74
CA SER A 7 -35.70 -37.79 50.19
C SER A 7 -34.70 -36.98 51.01
N ARG A 8 -35.25 -36.36 52.04
CA ARG A 8 -34.71 -35.46 53.07
C ARG A 8 -34.64 -36.25 54.38
N LEU A 9 -33.58 -36.15 55.18
CA LEU A 9 -33.61 -36.32 56.65
C LEU A 9 -32.25 -35.83 57.22
N SER A 10 -32.19 -34.71 57.95
CA SER A 10 -32.39 -34.54 59.41
C SER A 10 -31.08 -34.72 60.19
N TYR A 11 -30.47 -33.61 60.63
CA TYR A 11 -30.48 -33.10 62.01
C TYR A 11 -29.62 -33.91 63.01
N PHE A 12 -28.48 -33.34 63.41
CA PHE A 12 -28.00 -33.42 64.79
C PHE A 12 -27.32 -32.11 65.20
N CYS A 13 -27.54 -31.73 66.45
CA CYS A 13 -27.27 -30.42 67.05
C CYS A 13 -26.17 -30.52 68.12
N ALA A 14 -25.32 -29.47 68.21
CA ALA A 14 -24.53 -29.00 69.37
C ALA A 14 -23.33 -29.86 69.88
N PRO A 15 -22.30 -29.27 70.56
CA PRO A 15 -22.31 -27.98 71.26
C PRO A 15 -21.19 -26.98 70.92
N ALA A 16 -21.43 -25.76 71.37
CA ALA A 16 -20.54 -24.61 71.37
C ALA A 16 -19.58 -24.60 72.57
N SER A 17 -18.33 -24.22 72.34
CA SER A 17 -17.36 -23.54 73.22
C SER A 17 -16.03 -23.54 72.45
N ASP A 18 -15.25 -22.48 72.26
CA ASP A 18 -14.84 -21.44 73.21
C ASP A 18 -14.34 -20.19 72.43
N ARG A 19 -14.35 -19.03 73.10
CA ARG A 19 -13.91 -17.71 72.61
C ARG A 19 -12.38 -17.74 72.44
N ARG A 20 -11.74 -16.96 71.55
CA ARG A 20 -11.44 -15.51 71.63
C ARG A 20 -10.34 -15.18 70.57
N PRO A 21 -9.89 -13.92 70.37
CA PRO A 21 -10.05 -13.17 69.12
C PRO A 21 -8.78 -13.00 68.26
N ASP A 22 -9.03 -12.78 66.98
CA ASP A 22 -8.35 -11.92 65.99
C ASP A 22 -6.94 -11.42 66.32
N ALA A 23 -5.94 -12.05 65.69
CA ALA A 23 -4.63 -11.43 65.48
C ALA A 23 -4.32 -11.46 63.98
N GLY A 24 -4.28 -10.26 63.41
CA GLY A 24 -4.20 -9.97 61.98
C GLY A 24 -3.15 -10.75 61.22
N ALA A 25 -3.61 -11.51 60.22
CA ALA A 25 -2.86 -11.70 59.00
C ALA A 25 -3.22 -10.53 58.08
N THR A 26 -2.46 -9.45 58.15
CA THR A 26 -2.51 -8.41 57.14
C THR A 26 -2.05 -9.03 55.83
N ASN A 27 -3.01 -9.29 54.93
CA ASN A 27 -2.72 -9.52 53.51
C ASN A 27 -2.01 -8.26 53.01
N SER A 28 -0.69 -8.31 53.00
CA SER A 28 0.14 -7.43 52.20
C SER A 28 -0.13 -7.83 50.75
N SER A 29 -1.12 -7.18 50.14
CA SER A 29 -1.18 -7.08 48.69
C SER A 29 0.12 -6.39 48.26
N GLU A 30 1.12 -7.20 47.91
CA GLU A 30 2.26 -6.76 47.13
C GLU A 30 1.68 -6.10 45.88
N PHE A 31 1.62 -4.77 45.90
CA PHE A 31 1.51 -3.97 44.69
C PHE A 31 2.83 -4.21 43.95
N LYS A 32 2.90 -5.30 43.17
CA LYS A 32 4.00 -5.58 42.25
C LYS A 32 3.97 -4.46 41.23
N GLY A 33 4.70 -3.38 41.54
CA GLY A 33 4.92 -2.26 40.64
C GLY A 33 5.33 -2.85 39.30
N VAL A 34 4.57 -2.52 38.26
CA VAL A 34 4.97 -2.87 36.89
C VAL A 34 6.38 -2.32 36.74
N PRO A 35 7.41 -3.15 36.49
CA PRO A 35 8.78 -2.68 36.49
C PRO A 35 8.85 -1.56 35.46
N VAL A 36 9.37 -0.40 35.85
CA VAL A 36 9.48 0.80 35.00
C VAL A 36 10.10 0.44 33.64
N MET A 37 10.99 -0.55 33.61
CA MET A 37 11.58 -1.14 32.42
C MET A 37 10.56 -1.74 31.42
N ARG A 38 9.47 -2.37 31.87
CA ARG A 38 8.39 -2.90 31.02
C ARG A 38 7.50 -1.80 30.45
N VAL A 39 7.21 -0.76 31.22
CA VAL A 39 6.44 0.40 30.73
C VAL A 39 7.27 1.17 29.69
N VAL A 40 8.56 1.39 29.97
CA VAL A 40 9.51 2.01 29.04
C VAL A 40 9.64 1.19 27.75
N LEU A 41 9.74 -0.14 27.84
CA LEU A 41 9.79 -1.02 26.66
C LEU A 41 8.50 -0.98 25.81
N ILE A 42 7.33 -0.97 26.44
CA ILE A 42 6.04 -0.84 25.74
C ILE A 42 5.91 0.55 25.10
N SER A 43 6.34 1.61 25.80
CA SER A 43 6.38 2.96 25.26
C SER A 43 7.34 3.07 24.07
N ILE A 44 8.53 2.49 24.14
CA ILE A 44 9.50 2.46 23.03
C ILE A 44 8.91 1.71 21.82
N CYS A 45 8.20 0.60 22.02
CA CYS A 45 7.51 -0.12 20.94
C CYS A 45 6.36 0.69 20.32
N LEU A 46 5.62 1.48 21.10
CA LEU A 46 4.55 2.34 20.58
C LEU A 46 5.08 3.58 19.83
N LEU A 47 6.29 4.07 20.17
CA LEU A 47 6.93 5.17 19.42
C LEU A 47 7.53 4.72 18.08
N ALA A 48 7.79 3.43 17.89
CA ALA A 48 8.39 2.91 16.66
C ALA A 48 7.39 2.76 15.49
N THR A 49 6.07 2.90 15.73
CA THR A 49 5.04 2.69 14.69
C THR A 49 4.65 3.94 13.90
N THR A 50 5.26 5.09 14.17
CA THR A 50 5.08 6.26 13.29
C THR A 50 5.91 6.04 12.03
N GLY A 51 5.37 5.26 11.08
CA GLY A 51 5.93 5.16 9.73
C GLY A 51 6.10 6.57 9.15
N LEU A 52 7.32 6.89 8.74
CA LEU A 52 7.59 8.09 7.96
C LEU A 52 6.80 7.98 6.66
N ALA A 53 5.65 8.64 6.58
CA ALA A 53 4.99 8.86 5.31
C ALA A 53 5.92 9.74 4.47
N GLN A 54 6.67 9.10 3.56
CA GLN A 54 7.48 9.82 2.59
C GLN A 54 6.52 10.46 1.59
N THR A 55 6.28 11.76 1.75
CA THR A 55 5.58 12.54 0.74
C THR A 55 6.58 12.87 -0.37
N SER A 56 6.70 11.97 -1.34
CA SER A 56 7.35 12.26 -2.61
C SER A 56 6.60 13.40 -3.29
N THR A 57 7.31 14.39 -3.82
CA THR A 57 6.69 15.38 -4.69
C THR A 57 6.02 14.65 -5.85
N PRO A 58 4.71 14.88 -6.11
CA PRO A 58 4.03 14.19 -7.20
C PRO A 58 4.73 14.54 -8.52
N LEU A 59 5.14 13.51 -9.26
CA LEU A 59 5.67 13.68 -10.60
C LEU A 59 4.56 14.27 -11.48
N LEU A 60 4.90 15.26 -12.31
CA LEU A 60 3.97 15.83 -13.29
C LEU A 60 3.82 14.87 -14.47
N LEU A 61 3.07 13.79 -14.26
CA LEU A 61 2.65 12.86 -15.31
C LEU A 61 1.70 13.59 -16.26
N ARG A 62 1.88 13.43 -17.57
CA ARG A 62 0.95 13.98 -18.58
C ARG A 62 0.45 12.90 -19.51
N ARG A 63 -0.83 13.00 -19.88
CA ARG A 63 -1.50 12.15 -20.88
C ARG A 63 -1.27 10.64 -20.66
N PRO A 64 -1.65 10.07 -19.50
CA PRO A 64 -1.52 8.64 -19.27
C PRO A 64 -2.51 7.84 -20.14
N THR A 65 -2.06 6.70 -20.64
CA THR A 65 -2.90 5.66 -21.26
C THR A 65 -2.60 4.31 -20.63
N VAL A 66 -3.54 3.37 -20.74
CA VAL A 66 -3.51 2.08 -20.01
C VAL A 66 -3.77 0.91 -20.94
N SER A 67 -2.97 -0.14 -20.81
CA SER A 67 -3.19 -1.45 -21.42
C SER A 67 -3.76 -2.43 -20.39
N LYS A 68 -3.86 -3.71 -20.74
CA LYS A 68 -4.28 -4.74 -19.77
C LYS A 68 -3.35 -4.79 -18.55
N THR A 69 -2.05 -4.56 -18.76
CA THR A 69 -0.98 -4.82 -17.77
C THR A 69 -0.06 -3.62 -17.50
N GLN A 70 -0.11 -2.55 -18.29
CA GLN A 70 0.83 -1.44 -18.20
C GLN A 70 0.15 -0.08 -18.31
N ILE A 71 0.84 0.96 -17.83
CA ILE A 71 0.49 2.36 -17.97
C ILE A 71 1.66 3.06 -18.66
N VAL A 72 1.42 3.83 -19.71
CA VAL A 72 2.43 4.71 -20.32
C VAL A 72 1.99 6.16 -20.21
N PHE A 73 2.93 7.07 -19.97
CA PHE A 73 2.69 8.48 -19.76
C PHE A 73 3.90 9.31 -20.19
N ASN A 74 3.67 10.61 -20.45
CA ASN A 74 4.75 11.56 -20.72
C ASN A 74 5.28 12.16 -19.41
N TYR A 75 6.61 12.21 -19.26
CA TYR A 75 7.30 12.91 -18.17
C TYR A 75 8.69 13.37 -18.63
N GLY A 76 9.01 14.64 -18.36
CA GLY A 76 10.34 15.21 -18.70
C GLY A 76 10.62 15.35 -20.20
N GLY A 77 9.60 15.25 -21.05
CA GLY A 77 9.74 15.25 -22.52
C GLY A 77 9.81 13.85 -23.13
N ASP A 78 9.93 12.81 -22.31
CA ASP A 78 10.01 11.42 -22.74
C ASP A 78 8.76 10.62 -22.38
N LEU A 79 8.64 9.42 -22.96
CA LEU A 79 7.68 8.43 -22.52
C LEU A 79 8.24 7.52 -21.43
N TRP A 80 7.41 7.28 -20.42
CA TRP A 80 7.68 6.39 -19.30
C TRP A 80 6.60 5.34 -19.21
N ILE A 81 6.98 4.13 -18.80
CA ILE A 81 6.07 2.99 -18.68
C ILE A 81 6.22 2.33 -17.31
N ALA A 82 5.08 1.98 -16.71
CA ALA A 82 4.98 1.28 -15.44
C ALA A 82 4.01 0.09 -15.56
N ALA A 83 4.13 -0.88 -14.66
CA ALA A 83 3.13 -1.93 -14.55
C ALA A 83 1.84 -1.37 -13.92
N ARG A 84 0.70 -1.91 -14.34
CA ARG A 84 -0.63 -1.43 -13.93
C ARG A 84 -0.95 -1.75 -12.47
N ASP A 85 -0.35 -2.81 -11.93
CA ASP A 85 -0.42 -3.22 -10.54
C ASP A 85 0.56 -2.46 -9.63
N GLY A 86 1.38 -1.59 -10.19
CA GLY A 86 2.30 -0.71 -9.47
C GLY A 86 3.77 -1.07 -9.67
N GLY A 87 4.64 -0.47 -8.86
CA GLY A 87 6.09 -0.60 -8.98
C GLY A 87 6.74 0.57 -9.72
N ASP A 88 8.02 0.44 -10.01
CA ASP A 88 8.83 1.53 -10.57
C ASP A 88 8.54 1.73 -12.06
N ALA A 89 8.40 3.00 -12.45
CA ALA A 89 8.35 3.38 -13.85
C ALA A 89 9.75 3.31 -14.46
N ARG A 90 9.86 2.84 -15.69
CA ARG A 90 11.08 2.93 -16.49
C ARG A 90 10.89 3.86 -17.67
N ARG A 91 11.96 4.55 -18.07
CA ARG A 91 11.99 5.32 -19.31
C ARG A 91 11.84 4.36 -20.50
N LEU A 92 10.97 4.69 -21.44
CA LEU A 92 10.67 3.88 -22.62
C LEU A 92 11.47 4.36 -23.84
N THR A 93 11.66 5.67 -23.94
CA THR A 93 12.23 6.39 -25.08
C THR A 93 13.22 7.44 -24.60
N ALA A 94 14.23 7.74 -25.42
CA ALA A 94 15.32 8.65 -25.04
C ALA A 94 15.86 9.43 -26.23
N GLY A 95 14.98 9.83 -27.17
CA GLY A 95 15.39 10.59 -28.35
C GLY A 95 15.67 12.05 -28.03
N MET A 96 16.38 12.74 -28.94
CA MET A 96 16.54 14.19 -28.87
C MET A 96 15.28 14.85 -29.44
N GLY A 97 14.21 14.90 -28.65
CA GLY A 97 12.92 15.47 -29.02
C GLY A 97 11.91 15.35 -27.88
N ASN A 98 10.80 16.06 -27.98
CA ASN A 98 9.68 15.98 -27.07
C ASN A 98 8.63 14.99 -27.61
N GLU A 99 8.23 14.06 -26.76
CA GLU A 99 7.39 12.93 -27.11
C GLU A 99 6.08 13.00 -26.32
N THR A 100 4.95 13.08 -27.00
CA THR A 100 3.64 13.28 -26.39
C THR A 100 2.59 12.31 -26.92
N ASP A 101 1.41 12.32 -26.30
CA ASP A 101 0.24 11.59 -26.79
C ASP A 101 0.46 10.08 -26.96
N PRO A 102 0.99 9.38 -25.93
CA PRO A 102 1.18 7.95 -26.07
C PRO A 102 -0.17 7.22 -26.12
N LEU A 103 -0.27 6.23 -27.00
CA LEU A 103 -1.44 5.36 -27.15
C LEU A 103 -1.00 3.90 -27.33
N PHE A 104 -1.52 2.99 -26.49
CA PHE A 104 -1.28 1.56 -26.67
C PHE A 104 -2.00 1.01 -27.91
N SER A 105 -1.35 0.07 -28.59
CA SER A 105 -2.05 -0.83 -29.50
C SER A 105 -3.06 -1.70 -28.74
N PRO A 106 -4.12 -2.21 -29.39
CA PRO A 106 -5.14 -3.02 -28.72
C PRO A 106 -4.61 -4.29 -28.01
N ASP A 107 -3.52 -4.85 -28.53
CA ASP A 107 -2.82 -6.01 -27.94
C ASP A 107 -1.78 -5.61 -26.87
N GLY A 108 -1.49 -4.32 -26.70
CA GLY A 108 -0.55 -3.78 -25.72
C GLY A 108 0.93 -3.97 -26.07
N THR A 109 1.26 -4.45 -27.28
CA THR A 109 2.64 -4.75 -27.69
C THR A 109 3.38 -3.54 -28.24
N MET A 110 2.65 -2.53 -28.72
CA MET A 110 3.18 -1.33 -29.33
C MET A 110 2.58 -0.09 -28.67
N ILE A 111 3.31 1.02 -28.76
CA ILE A 111 2.87 2.33 -28.33
C ILE A 111 3.09 3.29 -29.50
N ALA A 112 2.00 3.89 -29.99
CA ALA A 112 2.05 5.02 -30.89
C ALA A 112 2.22 6.31 -30.09
N PHE A 113 2.94 7.29 -30.63
CA PHE A 113 3.12 8.59 -29.99
C PHE A 113 3.50 9.67 -31.00
N THR A 114 3.32 10.93 -30.61
CA THR A 114 3.76 12.10 -31.38
C THR A 114 5.19 12.47 -30.96
N GLY A 115 6.12 12.60 -31.91
CA GLY A 115 7.51 13.01 -31.64
C GLY A 115 7.99 14.10 -32.59
N ASP A 116 8.88 14.98 -32.12
CA ASP A 116 9.39 16.13 -32.88
C ASP A 116 10.91 16.09 -33.19
N TYR A 117 11.49 14.89 -33.28
CA TYR A 117 12.94 14.67 -33.38
C TYR A 117 13.65 15.43 -34.51
N ASP A 118 12.97 15.64 -35.64
CA ASP A 118 13.54 16.29 -36.84
C ASP A 118 12.98 17.72 -37.05
N GLY A 119 12.42 18.34 -36.00
CA GLY A 119 11.83 19.68 -36.07
C GLY A 119 10.41 19.75 -36.64
N ASN A 120 9.84 18.62 -37.06
CA ASN A 120 8.41 18.45 -37.38
C ASN A 120 7.80 17.40 -36.45
N LYS A 121 6.51 17.57 -36.12
CA LYS A 121 5.77 16.54 -35.38
C LYS A 121 5.31 15.44 -36.32
N ASP A 122 5.69 14.22 -36.01
CA ASP A 122 5.28 13.04 -36.75
C ASP A 122 4.80 11.94 -35.80
N VAL A 123 4.09 10.97 -36.34
CA VAL A 123 3.67 9.79 -35.58
C VAL A 123 4.78 8.74 -35.62
N TYR A 124 5.12 8.22 -34.45
CA TYR A 124 6.08 7.15 -34.25
C TYR A 124 5.44 5.97 -33.52
N VAL A 125 6.07 4.80 -33.64
CA VAL A 125 5.74 3.62 -32.84
C VAL A 125 6.98 3.04 -32.17
N VAL A 126 6.82 2.53 -30.96
CA VAL A 126 7.86 1.81 -30.22
C VAL A 126 7.25 0.57 -29.55
N PRO A 127 7.96 -0.57 -29.45
CA PRO A 127 7.48 -1.71 -28.67
C PRO A 127 7.30 -1.32 -27.20
N SER A 128 6.27 -1.85 -26.54
CA SER A 128 6.06 -1.64 -25.09
C SER A 128 7.17 -2.26 -24.23
N ALA A 129 7.90 -3.23 -24.78
CA ALA A 129 9.13 -3.78 -24.21
C ALA A 129 10.34 -2.82 -24.28
N GLY A 130 10.22 -1.71 -25.02
CA GLY A 130 11.33 -0.81 -25.36
C GLY A 130 12.02 -1.17 -26.66
N GLY A 131 12.94 -0.31 -27.09
CA GLY A 131 13.65 -0.43 -28.37
C GLY A 131 13.71 0.90 -29.11
N ALA A 132 14.18 0.85 -30.35
CA ALA A 132 14.25 2.03 -31.21
C ALA A 132 12.84 2.40 -31.74
N PRO A 133 12.40 3.66 -31.60
CA PRO A 133 11.19 4.12 -32.26
C PRO A 133 11.29 4.09 -33.79
N LYS A 134 10.16 3.84 -34.44
CA LYS A 134 10.01 3.87 -35.90
C LYS A 134 9.03 4.96 -36.28
N ARG A 135 9.45 5.87 -37.17
CA ARG A 135 8.58 6.89 -37.77
C ARG A 135 7.55 6.25 -38.71
N LEU A 136 6.31 6.71 -38.65
CA LEU A 136 5.20 6.25 -39.50
C LEU A 136 4.74 7.28 -40.50
N THR A 137 4.82 8.57 -40.18
CA THR A 137 4.40 9.66 -41.06
C THR A 137 5.57 10.52 -41.49
N TYR A 138 5.43 11.18 -42.64
CA TYR A 138 6.49 11.97 -43.29
C TYR A 138 5.91 13.22 -43.97
N HIS A 139 4.77 13.71 -43.48
CA HIS A 139 4.13 14.87 -44.07
C HIS A 139 4.89 16.14 -43.66
N PRO A 140 4.97 17.19 -44.51
CA PRO A 140 5.62 18.45 -44.12
C PRO A 140 4.87 19.24 -43.02
N GLY A 141 3.65 18.84 -42.68
CA GLY A 141 2.88 19.41 -41.56
C GLY A 141 2.96 18.52 -40.32
N ALA A 142 2.37 19.01 -39.22
CA ALA A 142 2.29 18.24 -37.99
C ALA A 142 1.29 17.09 -38.12
N ASP A 143 1.75 15.87 -37.83
CA ASP A 143 0.91 14.70 -37.61
C ASP A 143 0.93 14.36 -36.12
N GLU A 144 -0.25 14.14 -35.52
CA GLU A 144 -0.38 13.87 -34.10
C GLU A 144 -1.27 12.63 -33.85
N VAL A 145 -0.98 11.91 -32.78
CA VAL A 145 -1.86 10.85 -32.25
C VAL A 145 -3.05 11.50 -31.54
N VAL A 146 -4.27 11.01 -31.82
CA VAL A 146 -5.56 11.52 -31.29
C VAL A 146 -6.37 10.47 -30.53
#